data_AF-A0A7J0BLY4-F1
#
_entry.id   AF-A0A7J0BLY4-F1
#
_cell.length_a   1.000
_cell.length_b   1.000
_cell.length_c   1.000
_cell.angle_alpha   90.00
_cell.angle_beta   90.00
_cell.angle_gamma   90.00
#
_symmetry.space_group_name_H-M   'P 1'
#
loop_
_entity.id
_entity.type
_entity.pdbx_description
1 polymer ?
#
loop_
_entity_poly.entity_id
_entity_poly.type
_entity_poly.pdbx_seq_one_letter_code
_entity_poly.pdbx_strand_id
1 'polypeptide(L)'
;MKSIKAQDIHEAVVGIVMSAARYLPEDVHTALKTSLDAETSESAREILGQLLENADLAAKTGLPLCQDTGVGVFFVELGDEVHVEGNIVEIINGAMVEGYQKGLLRKSLCHPLTRKNTGDNSPAVVHVDIVPGDKLKIKHMAKGGGSENMSRCTMLTPAQGWAGIKEFVVRRMAEAGPNPCPPTIVGVGIGGTFDLAPALAKKALFRPVGVRNPDPEIAAMEQELLDAINELGIGPMGLGGKTTSLDVKIEMRPCHIASLPLAVNVQCHSSRIKEVVL
;
A
#
# COMPACT_ATOMS: atom_id res chain seq x y z
N MET A 1 21.72 12.74 -21.16
CA MET A 1 21.72 11.61 -20.21
C MET A 1 22.18 12.14 -18.86
N LYS A 2 21.28 12.21 -17.88
CA LYS A 2 21.54 12.69 -16.53
C LYS A 2 22.11 11.54 -15.70
N SER A 3 23.31 11.69 -15.15
CA SER A 3 23.90 10.69 -14.24
C SER A 3 23.39 10.95 -12.82
N ILE A 4 22.88 9.91 -12.16
CA ILE A 4 22.50 9.96 -10.73
C ILE A 4 23.44 9.01 -9.99
N LYS A 5 24.10 9.54 -8.96
CA LYS A 5 25.08 8.79 -8.17
C LYS A 5 24.38 7.76 -7.30
N ALA A 6 25.01 6.60 -7.11
CA ALA A 6 24.51 5.58 -6.18
C ALA A 6 24.27 6.13 -4.77
N GLN A 7 25.16 7.01 -4.29
CA GLN A 7 25.08 7.59 -2.96
C GLN A 7 23.82 8.44 -2.77
N ASP A 8 23.44 9.25 -3.76
CA ASP A 8 22.24 10.10 -3.70
C ASP A 8 20.97 9.24 -3.61
N ILE A 9 20.93 8.15 -4.38
CA ILE A 9 19.83 7.15 -4.32
C ILE A 9 19.80 6.47 -2.96
N HIS A 10 20.96 6.05 -2.46
CA HIS A 10 21.08 5.35 -1.19
C HIS A 10 20.58 6.20 -0.03
N GLU A 11 21.03 7.46 0.07
CA GLU A 11 20.61 8.40 1.12
C GLU A 11 19.11 8.71 1.03
N ALA A 12 18.59 8.92 -0.18
CA ALA A 12 17.17 9.14 -0.40
C ALA A 12 16.33 7.93 0.06
N VAL A 13 16.76 6.71 -0.27
CA VAL A 13 16.08 5.47 0.11
C VAL A 13 16.11 5.24 1.62
N VAL A 14 17.26 5.44 2.29
CA VAL A 14 17.36 5.39 3.76
C VAL A 14 16.36 6.37 4.39
N GLY A 15 16.29 7.60 3.86
CA GLY A 15 15.39 8.64 4.32
C GLY A 15 13.91 8.25 4.23
N ILE A 16 13.45 7.79 3.05
CA ILE A 16 12.04 7.42 2.87
C ILE A 16 11.64 6.15 3.64
N VAL A 17 12.54 5.18 3.83
CA VAL A 17 12.29 3.97 4.63
C VAL A 17 12.04 4.34 6.10
N MET A 18 12.89 5.17 6.68
CA MET A 18 12.72 5.62 8.06
C MET A 18 11.51 6.54 8.21
N SER A 19 11.28 7.43 7.24
CA SER A 19 10.16 8.38 7.26
C SER A 19 8.81 7.65 7.14
N ALA A 20 8.68 6.71 6.22
CA ALA A 20 7.45 5.93 6.03
C ALA A 20 7.06 5.13 7.28
N ALA A 21 8.04 4.67 8.07
CA ALA A 21 7.76 3.94 9.29
C ALA A 21 7.20 4.80 10.43
N ARG A 22 7.44 6.12 10.43
CA ARG A 22 7.18 7.04 11.56
C ARG A 22 6.03 8.01 11.29
N TYR A 23 5.89 8.44 10.05
CA TYR A 23 4.95 9.51 9.69
C TYR A 23 3.82 8.95 8.84
N LEU A 24 2.61 8.98 9.40
CA LEU A 24 1.40 8.65 8.66
C LEU A 24 1.20 9.70 7.55
N PRO A 25 0.81 9.32 6.32
CA PRO A 25 0.46 10.27 5.28
C PRO A 25 -0.67 11.20 5.73
N GLU A 26 -0.57 12.49 5.40
CA GLU A 26 -1.49 13.53 5.86
C GLU A 26 -2.94 13.29 5.39
N ASP A 27 -3.10 12.77 4.17
CA ASP A 27 -4.38 12.37 3.60
C ASP A 27 -5.04 11.25 4.41
N VAL A 28 -4.25 10.29 4.92
CA VAL A 28 -4.74 9.19 5.76
C VAL A 28 -5.08 9.69 7.16
N HIS A 29 -4.25 10.56 7.75
CA HIS A 29 -4.54 11.20 9.04
C HIS A 29 -5.85 12.01 8.98
N THR A 30 -6.00 12.84 7.95
CA THR A 30 -7.21 13.63 7.70
C THR A 30 -8.44 12.73 7.51
N ALA A 31 -8.31 11.63 6.78
CA ALA A 31 -9.40 10.68 6.58
C ALA A 31 -9.82 9.98 7.89
N LEU A 32 -8.85 9.59 8.73
CA LEU A 32 -9.14 9.03 10.07
C LEU A 32 -9.86 10.05 10.95
N LYS A 33 -9.41 11.31 10.96
CA LYS A 33 -10.06 12.39 11.71
C LYS A 33 -11.49 12.65 11.22
N THR A 34 -11.69 12.74 9.91
CA THR A 34 -13.02 12.90 9.31
C THR A 34 -13.93 11.73 9.67
N SER A 35 -13.40 10.51 9.67
CA SER A 35 -14.13 9.31 10.06
C SER A 35 -14.51 9.34 11.54
N LEU A 36 -13.62 9.79 12.43
CA LEU A 36 -13.89 9.96 13.85
C LEU A 36 -15.03 10.95 14.09
N ASP A 37 -15.03 12.08 13.38
CA ASP A 37 -16.05 13.13 13.52
C ASP A 37 -17.43 12.68 13.00
N ALA A 38 -17.47 11.79 12.00
CA ALA A 38 -18.71 11.27 11.41
C ALA A 38 -19.26 9.99 12.08
N GLU A 39 -18.46 9.36 12.94
CA GLU A 39 -18.78 8.08 13.56
C GLU A 39 -19.77 8.24 14.72
N THR A 40 -20.69 7.29 14.84
CA THR A 40 -21.73 7.25 15.87
C THR A 40 -21.52 6.11 16.87
N SER A 41 -20.79 5.05 16.49
CA SER A 41 -20.42 3.97 17.39
C SER A 41 -19.33 4.41 18.37
N GLU A 42 -19.57 4.25 19.68
CA GLU A 42 -18.62 4.63 20.73
C GLU A 42 -17.31 3.84 20.63
N SER A 43 -17.39 2.53 20.40
CA SER A 43 -16.20 1.67 20.21
C SER A 43 -15.39 2.09 18.99
N ALA A 44 -16.05 2.40 17.88
CA ALA A 44 -15.40 2.84 16.65
C ALA A 44 -14.71 4.20 16.83
N ARG A 45 -15.35 5.14 17.53
CA ARG A 45 -14.75 6.45 17.88
C ARG A 45 -13.52 6.28 18.76
N GLU A 46 -13.58 5.43 19.77
CA GLU A 46 -12.43 5.18 20.64
C GLU A 46 -11.24 4.61 19.85
N ILE A 47 -11.48 3.61 19.00
CA ILE A 47 -10.44 3.05 18.13
C ILE A 47 -9.86 4.12 17.21
N LEU A 48 -10.69 4.89 16.49
CA LEU A 48 -10.20 5.95 15.60
C LEU A 48 -9.38 7.00 16.36
N GLY A 49 -9.78 7.36 17.57
CA GLY A 49 -9.01 8.24 18.46
C GLY A 49 -7.65 7.66 18.83
N GLN A 50 -7.58 6.39 19.22
CA GLN A 50 -6.32 5.69 19.52
C GLN A 50 -5.40 5.62 18.29
N LEU A 51 -5.95 5.41 17.09
CA LEU A 51 -5.16 5.39 15.86
C LEU A 51 -4.51 6.75 15.58
N LEU A 52 -5.25 7.85 15.77
CA LEU A 52 -4.74 9.21 15.64
C LEU A 52 -3.69 9.53 16.71
N GLU A 53 -3.96 9.18 17.97
CA GLU A 53 -3.00 9.37 19.07
C GLU A 53 -1.70 8.61 18.81
N ASN A 54 -1.78 7.37 18.35
CA ASN A 54 -0.61 6.58 17.99
C ASN A 54 0.18 7.21 16.83
N ALA A 55 -0.50 7.77 15.82
CA ALA A 55 0.16 8.46 14.71
C ALA A 55 0.92 9.70 15.20
N ASP A 56 0.29 10.51 16.06
CA ASP A 56 0.91 11.71 16.64
C ASP A 56 2.09 11.34 17.56
N LEU A 57 1.96 10.26 18.34
CA LEU A 57 3.01 9.77 19.21
C LEU A 57 4.21 9.23 18.43
N ALA A 58 3.97 8.47 17.35
CA ALA A 58 5.02 7.98 16.46
C ALA A 58 5.81 9.14 15.85
N ALA A 59 5.11 10.17 15.35
CA ALA A 59 5.73 11.37 14.79
C ALA A 59 6.58 12.14 15.83
N LYS A 60 6.08 12.25 17.07
CA LYS A 60 6.75 12.96 18.17
C LYS A 60 7.95 12.21 18.77
N THR A 61 7.84 10.89 18.91
CA THR A 61 8.86 10.07 19.60
C THR A 61 9.89 9.48 18.64
N GLY A 62 9.58 9.43 17.34
CA GLY A 62 10.41 8.75 16.34
C GLY A 62 10.29 7.21 16.38
N LEU A 63 9.39 6.67 17.20
CA LEU A 63 9.05 5.24 17.19
C LEU A 63 8.21 4.90 15.95
N PRO A 64 8.29 3.65 15.45
CA PRO A 64 7.48 3.26 14.30
C PRO A 64 5.98 3.20 14.65
N LEU A 65 5.13 3.53 13.67
CA LEU A 65 3.67 3.51 13.78
C LEU A 65 3.09 2.16 14.21
N CYS A 66 3.80 1.07 13.91
CA CYS A 66 3.36 -0.29 14.21
C CYS A 66 4.58 -1.19 14.43
N GLN A 67 4.43 -2.16 15.34
CA GLN A 67 5.42 -3.18 15.67
C GLN A 67 5.84 -4.02 14.47
N ASP A 68 4.92 -4.24 13.52
CA ASP A 68 5.24 -4.85 12.24
C ASP A 68 5.66 -3.78 11.24
N THR A 69 6.95 -3.46 11.20
CA THR A 69 7.51 -2.47 10.26
C THR A 69 7.54 -2.95 8.81
N GLY A 70 7.02 -4.14 8.52
CA GLY A 70 6.69 -4.60 7.18
C GLY A 70 7.87 -5.00 6.28
N VAL A 71 7.51 -5.44 5.08
CA VAL A 71 8.42 -5.75 3.97
C VAL A 71 8.69 -4.48 3.16
N GLY A 72 9.94 -4.26 2.76
CA GLY A 72 10.29 -3.16 1.87
C GLY A 72 9.87 -3.46 0.43
N VAL A 73 8.80 -2.81 -0.03
CA VAL A 73 8.35 -2.85 -1.43
C VAL A 73 8.65 -1.52 -2.09
N PHE A 74 9.24 -1.55 -3.28
CA PHE A 74 9.65 -0.38 -4.04
C PHE A 74 9.10 -0.44 -5.47
N PHE A 75 8.54 0.69 -5.92
CA PHE A 75 8.24 0.93 -7.32
C PHE A 75 9.12 2.07 -7.81
N VAL A 76 9.89 1.78 -8.85
CA VAL A 76 10.88 2.68 -9.43
C VAL A 76 10.43 3.04 -10.84
N GLU A 77 10.23 4.33 -11.09
CA GLU A 77 10.05 4.89 -12.42
C GLU A 77 11.40 5.49 -12.83
N LEU A 78 12.14 4.79 -13.69
CA LEU A 78 13.46 5.17 -14.17
C LEU A 78 13.32 5.84 -15.54
N GLY A 79 13.60 7.15 -15.58
CA GLY A 79 13.66 7.93 -16.81
C GLY A 79 14.62 7.32 -17.84
N ASP A 80 14.21 7.24 -19.10
CA ASP A 80 15.03 6.74 -20.21
C ASP A 80 16.24 7.63 -20.54
N GLU A 81 16.25 8.86 -20.04
CA GLU A 81 17.40 9.76 -20.09
C GLU A 81 18.30 9.69 -18.83
N VAL A 82 17.99 8.82 -17.87
CA VAL A 82 18.74 8.65 -16.62
C VAL A 82 19.75 7.51 -16.72
N HIS A 83 20.98 7.80 -16.32
CA HIS A 83 22.00 6.79 -16.05
C HIS A 83 22.21 6.67 -14.54
N VAL A 84 22.04 5.47 -13.99
CA VAL A 84 22.33 5.18 -12.58
C VAL A 84 23.74 4.62 -12.49
N GLU A 85 24.57 5.22 -11.63
CA GLU A 85 25.92 4.74 -11.35
C GLU A 85 25.87 3.47 -10.49
N GLY A 86 25.57 2.31 -11.09
CA GLY A 86 25.52 1.00 -10.42
C GLY A 86 24.20 0.26 -10.63
N ASN A 87 23.99 -0.81 -9.87
CA ASN A 87 22.75 -1.59 -9.92
C ASN A 87 21.70 -0.99 -8.97
N ILE A 88 20.63 -0.42 -9.54
CA ILE A 88 19.59 0.25 -8.75
C ILE A 88 18.91 -0.67 -7.72
N VAL A 89 18.75 -1.96 -8.02
CA VAL A 89 18.13 -2.92 -7.11
C VAL A 89 19.04 -3.21 -5.92
N GLU A 90 20.34 -3.36 -6.16
CA GLU A 90 21.33 -3.56 -5.08
C GLU A 90 21.45 -2.32 -4.19
N ILE A 91 21.47 -1.13 -4.80
CA ILE A 91 21.50 0.16 -4.07
C ILE A 91 20.26 0.28 -3.18
N ILE A 92 19.06 0.05 -3.71
CA ILE A 92 17.81 0.11 -2.94
C ILE A 92 17.82 -0.93 -1.81
N ASN A 93 18.29 -2.16 -2.06
CA ASN A 93 18.33 -3.21 -1.05
C ASN A 93 19.30 -2.87 0.09
N GLY A 94 20.51 -2.39 -0.23
CA GLY A 94 21.48 -1.96 0.77
C GLY A 94 20.98 -0.77 1.60
N ALA A 95 20.41 0.23 0.95
CA ALA A 95 19.81 1.38 1.61
C ALA A 95 18.62 1.00 2.50
N MET A 96 17.79 0.05 2.08
CA MET A 96 16.69 -0.47 2.90
C MET A 96 17.23 -1.16 4.16
N VAL A 97 18.22 -2.05 4.04
CA VAL A 97 18.86 -2.71 5.20
C VAL A 97 19.39 -1.68 6.19
N GLU A 98 20.09 -0.66 5.70
CA GLU A 98 20.62 0.43 6.53
C GLU A 98 19.49 1.24 7.18
N GLY A 99 18.43 1.57 6.43
CA GLY A 99 17.26 2.27 6.94
C GLY A 99 16.54 1.50 8.05
N TYR A 100 16.42 0.17 7.93
CA TYR A 100 15.87 -0.67 8.98
C TYR A 100 16.76 -0.68 10.23
N GLN A 101 18.09 -0.69 10.06
CA GLN A 101 19.03 -0.63 11.18
C GLN A 101 19.00 0.74 11.89
N LYS A 102 19.14 1.84 11.16
CA LYS A 102 19.13 3.21 11.70
C LYS A 102 17.76 3.60 12.26
N GLY A 103 16.70 3.11 11.66
CA GLY A 103 15.33 3.35 12.09
C GLY A 103 14.92 2.54 13.32
N LEU A 104 15.75 1.59 13.79
CA LEU A 104 15.42 0.61 14.83
C LEU A 104 14.14 -0.18 14.47
N LEU A 105 13.99 -0.49 13.18
CA LEU A 105 12.81 -1.17 12.65
C LEU A 105 12.92 -2.68 12.83
N ARG A 106 11.77 -3.35 12.91
CA ARG A 106 11.70 -4.80 13.06
C ARG A 106 12.05 -5.52 11.75
N LYS A 107 13.00 -6.45 11.83
CA LYS A 107 13.40 -7.31 10.72
C LYS A 107 12.50 -8.54 10.68
N SER A 108 11.55 -8.55 9.76
CA SER A 108 10.40 -9.46 9.70
C SER A 108 10.48 -10.49 8.57
N LEU A 109 11.48 -10.40 7.68
CA LEU A 109 11.72 -11.40 6.63
C LEU A 109 12.32 -12.68 7.19
N CYS A 110 11.90 -13.81 6.63
CA CYS A 110 12.39 -15.12 7.01
C CYS A 110 12.33 -16.11 5.84
N HIS A 111 13.11 -17.18 5.92
CA HIS A 111 13.02 -18.29 5.01
C HIS A 111 11.60 -18.90 5.02
N PRO A 112 10.95 -19.13 3.86
CA PRO A 112 9.53 -19.47 3.81
C PRO A 112 9.18 -20.78 4.52
N LEU A 113 10.05 -21.81 4.43
CA LEU A 113 9.83 -23.12 5.05
C LEU A 113 10.36 -23.21 6.50
N THR A 114 11.66 -23.01 6.70
CA THR A 114 12.29 -23.13 8.04
C THR A 114 11.96 -21.99 9.00
N ARG A 115 11.41 -20.87 8.51
CA ARG A 115 11.11 -19.65 9.28
C ARG A 115 12.32 -18.97 9.91
N LYS A 116 13.54 -19.36 9.55
CA LYS A 116 14.77 -18.67 9.97
C LYS A 116 14.74 -17.22 9.48
N ASN A 117 14.83 -16.27 10.41
CA ASN A 117 14.85 -14.83 10.10
C ASN A 117 16.09 -14.46 9.27
N THR A 118 15.99 -13.50 8.35
CA THR A 118 17.14 -13.05 7.53
C THR A 118 18.12 -12.19 8.30
N GLY A 119 17.68 -11.57 9.40
CA GLY A 119 18.52 -10.78 10.31
C GLY A 119 18.69 -9.32 9.92
N ASP A 120 18.14 -8.90 8.77
CA ASP A 120 18.30 -7.56 8.21
C ASP A 120 17.08 -7.04 7.41
N ASN A 121 16.01 -7.84 7.32
CA ASN A 121 14.80 -7.56 6.54
C ASN A 121 14.95 -7.62 5.00
N SER A 122 16.10 -8.08 4.51
CA SER A 122 16.32 -8.32 3.08
C SER A 122 15.68 -9.64 2.59
N PRO A 123 15.46 -9.81 1.27
CA PRO A 123 15.60 -8.80 0.21
C PRO A 123 14.39 -7.86 0.09
N ALA A 124 14.63 -6.68 -0.48
CA ALA A 124 13.57 -5.80 -0.97
C ALA A 124 12.80 -6.43 -2.14
N VAL A 125 11.51 -6.11 -2.25
CA VAL A 125 10.74 -6.34 -3.48
C VAL A 125 10.80 -5.08 -4.33
N VAL A 126 11.45 -5.14 -5.49
CA VAL A 126 11.69 -3.97 -6.35
C VAL A 126 11.07 -4.19 -7.72
N HIS A 127 10.18 -3.28 -8.11
CA HIS A 127 9.62 -3.18 -9.45
C HIS A 127 10.24 -1.98 -10.16
N VAL A 128 10.81 -2.17 -11.35
CA VAL A 128 11.42 -1.09 -12.14
C VAL A 128 10.67 -0.96 -13.46
N ASP A 129 10.10 0.22 -13.71
CA ASP A 129 9.51 0.61 -14.97
C ASP A 129 10.41 1.66 -15.63
N ILE A 130 10.72 1.47 -16.91
CA ILE A 130 11.37 2.51 -17.73
C ILE A 130 10.28 3.47 -18.20
N VAL A 131 10.48 4.77 -17.97
CA VAL A 131 9.52 5.82 -18.33
C VAL A 131 10.22 6.94 -19.11
N PRO A 132 9.51 7.73 -19.94
CA PRO A 132 10.13 8.87 -20.61
C PRO A 132 10.62 9.94 -19.61
N GLY A 133 11.81 10.51 -19.87
CA GLY A 133 12.31 11.72 -19.21
C GLY A 133 13.61 11.54 -18.41
N ASP A 134 13.96 12.58 -17.65
CA ASP A 134 15.26 12.75 -16.98
C ASP A 134 15.20 12.60 -15.45
N LYS A 135 14.16 11.94 -14.95
CA LYS A 135 13.92 11.80 -13.50
C LYS A 135 13.95 10.35 -13.06
N LEU A 136 14.40 10.14 -11.83
CA LEU A 136 14.26 8.87 -11.12
C LEU A 136 13.26 9.05 -9.98
N LYS A 137 12.10 8.42 -10.08
CA LYS A 137 11.10 8.42 -9.00
C LYS A 137 11.10 7.07 -8.29
N ILE A 138 11.24 7.11 -6.97
CA ILE A 138 11.23 5.91 -6.12
C ILE A 138 10.07 6.05 -5.13
N LYS A 139 9.14 5.10 -5.19
CA LYS A 139 8.03 4.96 -4.26
C LYS A 139 8.30 3.78 -3.35
N HIS A 140 8.20 3.99 -2.04
CA HIS A 140 8.41 2.97 -1.02
C HIS A 140 7.12 2.71 -0.26
N MET A 141 6.83 1.43 -0.02
CA MET A 141 5.80 0.96 0.89
C MET A 141 6.40 -0.03 1.90
N ALA A 142 6.21 0.24 3.19
CA ALA A 142 6.53 -0.68 4.26
C ALA A 142 5.32 -1.60 4.54
N LYS A 143 5.19 -2.67 3.75
CA LYS A 143 3.97 -3.48 3.68
C LYS A 143 3.87 -4.44 4.88
N GLY A 144 2.89 -4.22 5.75
CA GLY A 144 2.65 -5.08 6.91
C GLY A 144 2.07 -6.45 6.51
N GLY A 145 2.56 -7.52 7.13
CA GLY A 145 2.21 -8.90 6.80
C GLY A 145 0.72 -9.21 7.03
N GLY A 146 0.12 -8.64 8.08
CA GLY A 146 -1.32 -8.80 8.35
C GLY A 146 -2.19 -8.34 7.19
N SER A 147 -1.93 -7.14 6.67
CA SER A 147 -2.64 -6.58 5.52
C SER A 147 -2.30 -7.29 4.20
N GLU A 148 -1.04 -7.68 3.99
CA GLU A 148 -0.62 -8.40 2.78
C GLU A 148 -1.32 -9.76 2.69
N ASN A 149 -1.41 -10.50 3.80
CA ASN A 149 -2.06 -11.82 3.84
C ASN A 149 -3.57 -11.77 3.55
N MET A 150 -4.21 -10.62 3.68
CA MET A 150 -5.62 -10.44 3.34
C MET A 150 -5.86 -10.10 1.87
N SER A 151 -4.80 -9.88 1.09
CA SER A 151 -4.85 -9.61 -0.35
C SER A 151 -5.10 -10.90 -1.14
N ARG A 152 -5.70 -10.79 -2.34
CA ARG A 152 -6.02 -11.95 -3.18
C ARG A 152 -6.00 -11.61 -4.67
N CYS A 153 -5.53 -12.55 -5.49
CA CYS A 153 -5.59 -12.49 -6.95
C CYS A 153 -6.52 -13.61 -7.46
N THR A 154 -7.25 -13.35 -8.54
CA THR A 154 -8.09 -14.33 -9.21
C THR A 154 -8.20 -14.03 -10.71
N MET A 155 -8.64 -15.03 -11.47
CA MET A 155 -8.95 -14.90 -12.89
C MET A 155 -10.45 -15.08 -13.06
N LEU A 156 -11.16 -13.99 -13.26
CA LEU A 156 -12.59 -14.04 -13.58
C LEU A 156 -12.77 -14.42 -15.06
N THR A 157 -13.95 -14.95 -15.36
CA THR A 157 -14.40 -15.07 -16.75
C THR A 157 -14.88 -13.70 -17.26
N PRO A 158 -14.67 -13.35 -18.53
CA PRO A 158 -15.14 -12.08 -19.09
C PRO A 158 -16.65 -11.85 -18.90
N ALA A 159 -17.45 -12.93 -18.91
CA ALA A 159 -18.90 -12.88 -18.71
C ALA A 159 -19.32 -12.37 -17.32
N GLN A 160 -18.44 -12.46 -16.31
CA GLN A 160 -18.73 -11.94 -14.97
C GLN A 160 -18.71 -10.41 -14.92
N GLY A 161 -17.93 -9.77 -15.78
CA GLY A 161 -17.85 -8.31 -15.92
C GLY A 161 -17.71 -7.56 -14.58
N TRP A 162 -18.29 -6.36 -14.52
CA TRP A 162 -18.26 -5.52 -13.32
C TRP A 162 -18.95 -6.17 -12.11
N ALA A 163 -20.09 -6.83 -12.31
CA ALA A 163 -20.83 -7.47 -11.22
C ALA A 163 -19.98 -8.50 -10.46
N GLY A 164 -19.24 -9.35 -11.18
CA GLY A 164 -18.35 -10.31 -10.55
C GLY A 164 -17.08 -9.70 -9.95
N ILE A 165 -16.59 -8.58 -10.51
CA ILE A 165 -15.51 -7.81 -9.88
C ILE A 165 -15.99 -7.27 -8.52
N LYS A 166 -17.14 -6.58 -8.49
CA LYS A 166 -17.72 -6.02 -7.26
C LYS A 166 -17.96 -7.10 -6.21
N GLU A 167 -18.61 -8.20 -6.59
CA GLU A 167 -18.84 -9.34 -5.71
C GLU A 167 -17.53 -9.87 -5.13
N PHE A 168 -16.50 -10.06 -5.97
CA PHE A 168 -15.20 -10.56 -5.53
C PHE A 168 -14.53 -9.61 -4.54
N VAL A 169 -14.49 -8.30 -4.82
CA VAL A 169 -13.85 -7.30 -3.96
C VAL A 169 -14.54 -7.23 -2.60
N VAL A 170 -15.88 -7.08 -2.58
CA VAL A 170 -16.66 -6.98 -1.35
C VAL A 170 -16.55 -8.25 -0.54
N ARG A 171 -16.66 -9.43 -1.18
CA ARG A 171 -16.45 -10.72 -0.50
C ARG A 171 -15.05 -10.82 0.09
N ARG A 172 -14.01 -10.35 -0.63
CA ARG A 172 -12.64 -10.38 -0.09
C ARG A 172 -12.53 -9.56 1.18
N MET A 173 -13.14 -8.38 1.23
CA MET A 173 -13.14 -7.54 2.43
C MET A 173 -13.95 -8.15 3.56
N ALA A 174 -15.09 -8.78 3.27
CA ALA A 174 -15.87 -9.54 4.24
C ALA A 174 -15.07 -10.72 4.83
N GLU A 175 -14.38 -11.49 3.99
CA GLU A 175 -13.49 -12.59 4.41
C GLU A 175 -12.29 -12.08 5.23
N ALA A 176 -11.78 -10.89 4.93
CA ALA A 176 -10.67 -10.30 5.66
C ALA A 176 -11.09 -9.85 7.07
N GLY A 177 -12.27 -9.26 7.22
CA GLY A 177 -12.84 -8.86 8.50
C GLY A 177 -11.89 -7.96 9.31
N PRO A 178 -11.65 -8.23 10.61
CA PRO A 178 -10.74 -7.44 11.46
C PRO A 178 -9.25 -7.62 11.14
N ASN A 179 -8.86 -8.68 10.42
CA ASN A 179 -7.48 -9.12 10.31
C ASN A 179 -6.49 -8.09 9.73
N PRO A 180 -6.86 -7.23 8.74
CA PRO A 180 -5.95 -6.22 8.22
C PRO A 180 -5.97 -4.93 9.06
N CYS A 181 -6.48 -4.95 10.28
CA CYS A 181 -6.57 -3.79 11.18
C CYS A 181 -7.25 -2.57 10.52
N PRO A 182 -8.56 -2.66 10.18
CA PRO A 182 -9.30 -1.55 9.58
C PRO A 182 -9.34 -0.32 10.50
N PRO A 183 -9.54 0.90 9.98
CA PRO A 183 -9.97 1.20 8.60
C PRO A 183 -8.91 0.90 7.53
N THR A 184 -9.30 0.20 6.47
CA THR A 184 -8.38 -0.16 5.37
C THR A 184 -8.38 0.84 4.22
N ILE A 185 -7.34 0.81 3.38
CA ILE A 185 -7.36 1.37 2.03
C ILE A 185 -7.25 0.20 1.06
N VAL A 186 -8.15 0.11 0.08
CA VAL A 186 -8.24 -1.07 -0.80
C VAL A 186 -7.76 -0.72 -2.19
N GLY A 187 -6.66 -1.32 -2.62
CA GLY A 187 -6.17 -1.24 -3.99
C GLY A 187 -6.77 -2.37 -4.83
N VAL A 188 -7.29 -2.04 -6.01
CA VAL A 188 -7.91 -3.00 -6.94
C VAL A 188 -7.23 -2.89 -8.29
N GLY A 189 -6.65 -4.00 -8.74
CA GLY A 189 -5.99 -4.11 -10.05
C GLY A 189 -6.84 -4.94 -10.99
N ILE A 190 -7.24 -4.36 -12.12
CA ILE A 190 -8.13 -5.01 -13.10
C ILE A 190 -7.41 -5.13 -14.45
N GLY A 191 -7.44 -6.33 -15.02
CA GLY A 191 -6.87 -6.62 -16.32
C GLY A 191 -5.35 -6.87 -16.32
N GLY A 192 -4.70 -6.70 -17.47
CA GLY A 192 -3.34 -7.22 -17.68
C GLY A 192 -3.28 -8.75 -17.72
N THR A 193 -2.39 -9.30 -16.89
CA THR A 193 -2.14 -10.73 -16.71
C THR A 193 -2.14 -11.08 -15.22
N PHE A 194 -2.01 -12.37 -14.88
CA PHE A 194 -2.01 -12.87 -13.51
C PHE A 194 -1.05 -12.11 -12.56
N ASP A 195 0.13 -11.75 -13.05
CA ASP A 195 1.21 -11.08 -12.34
C ASP A 195 1.05 -9.55 -12.32
N LEU A 196 0.53 -8.96 -13.41
CA LEU A 196 0.34 -7.53 -13.52
C LEU A 196 -0.84 -7.04 -12.65
N ALA A 197 -1.94 -7.78 -12.54
CA ALA A 197 -3.09 -7.36 -11.72
C ALA A 197 -2.71 -7.11 -10.24
N PRO A 198 -1.99 -8.01 -9.54
CA PRO A 198 -1.47 -7.76 -8.20
C PRO A 198 -0.55 -6.54 -8.11
N ALA A 199 0.32 -6.34 -9.10
CA ALA A 199 1.21 -5.18 -9.14
C ALA A 199 0.40 -3.88 -9.30
N LEU A 200 -0.62 -3.85 -10.15
CA LEU A 200 -1.54 -2.72 -10.31
C LEU A 200 -2.31 -2.43 -9.01
N ALA A 201 -2.88 -3.47 -8.38
CA ALA A 201 -3.60 -3.33 -7.11
C ALA A 201 -2.70 -2.71 -6.02
N LYS A 202 -1.42 -3.11 -5.97
CA LYS A 202 -0.45 -2.55 -5.03
C LYS A 202 -0.01 -1.12 -5.42
N LYS A 203 0.17 -0.83 -6.71
CA LYS A 203 0.46 0.53 -7.22
C LYS A 203 -0.67 1.51 -6.91
N ALA A 204 -1.92 1.06 -7.00
CA ALA A 204 -3.11 1.88 -6.73
C ALA A 204 -3.08 2.54 -5.35
N LEU A 205 -2.49 1.86 -4.35
CA LEU A 205 -2.38 2.33 -2.97
C LEU A 205 -1.45 3.54 -2.79
N PHE A 206 -0.70 3.95 -3.81
CA PHE A 206 0.07 5.20 -3.77
C PHE A 206 -0.77 6.43 -4.17
N ARG A 207 -1.99 6.26 -4.71
CA ARG A 207 -2.89 7.40 -4.95
C ARG A 207 -3.43 7.91 -3.60
N PRO A 208 -3.31 9.21 -3.29
CA PRO A 208 -3.76 9.75 -2.00
C PRO A 208 -5.25 9.47 -1.73
N VAL A 209 -5.57 9.27 -0.45
CA VAL A 209 -6.95 9.15 0.03
C VAL A 209 -7.73 10.42 -0.31
N GLY A 210 -8.98 10.25 -0.72
CA GLY A 210 -9.84 11.33 -1.21
C GLY A 210 -9.66 11.67 -2.69
N VAL A 211 -8.51 11.38 -3.30
CA VAL A 211 -8.27 11.62 -4.73
C VAL A 211 -8.84 10.47 -5.57
N ARG A 212 -9.86 10.74 -6.39
CA ARG A 212 -10.47 9.76 -7.30
C ARG A 212 -9.59 9.48 -8.52
N ASN A 213 -9.88 8.39 -9.23
CA ASN A 213 -9.34 8.15 -10.56
C ASN A 213 -9.71 9.32 -11.53
N PRO A 214 -8.79 9.76 -12.44
CA PRO A 214 -9.12 10.78 -13.44
C PRO A 214 -10.17 10.33 -14.47
N ASP A 215 -10.34 9.02 -14.68
CA ASP A 215 -11.44 8.49 -15.48
C ASP A 215 -12.73 8.51 -14.64
N PRO A 216 -13.78 9.23 -15.06
CA PRO A 216 -15.02 9.37 -14.29
C PRO A 216 -15.79 8.05 -14.12
N GLU A 217 -15.67 7.09 -15.05
CA GLU A 217 -16.32 5.79 -14.91
C GLU A 217 -15.62 4.97 -13.82
N ILE A 218 -14.29 4.97 -13.81
CA ILE A 218 -13.51 4.30 -12.77
C ILE A 218 -13.71 4.99 -11.41
N ALA A 219 -13.80 6.32 -11.37
CA ALA A 219 -14.08 7.06 -10.14
C ALA A 219 -15.44 6.66 -9.52
N ALA A 220 -16.47 6.46 -10.34
CA ALA A 220 -17.76 5.97 -9.88
C ALA A 220 -17.68 4.54 -9.33
N MET A 221 -16.92 3.66 -10.00
CA MET A 221 -16.65 2.30 -9.53
C MET A 221 -15.93 2.26 -8.19
N GLU A 222 -14.96 3.16 -7.96
CA GLU A 222 -14.28 3.29 -6.67
C GLU A 222 -15.24 3.64 -5.53
N GLN A 223 -16.13 4.61 -5.78
CA GLN A 223 -17.13 5.01 -4.79
C GLN A 223 -18.12 3.89 -4.51
N GLU A 224 -18.62 3.22 -5.56
CA GLU A 224 -19.54 2.08 -5.42
C GLU A 224 -18.94 0.95 -4.58
N LEU A 225 -17.65 0.65 -4.75
CA LEU A 225 -16.94 -0.34 -3.94
C LEU A 225 -16.75 0.14 -2.50
N LEU A 226 -16.39 1.40 -2.30
CA LEU A 226 -16.17 1.96 -0.96
C LEU A 226 -17.45 1.89 -0.12
N ASP A 227 -18.58 2.30 -0.71
CA ASP A 227 -19.89 2.26 -0.07
C ASP A 227 -20.26 0.82 0.29
N ALA A 228 -20.15 -0.12 -0.67
CA ALA A 228 -20.47 -1.52 -0.44
C ALA A 228 -19.57 -2.20 0.62
N ILE A 229 -18.30 -1.81 0.72
CA ILE A 229 -17.39 -2.32 1.76
C ILE A 229 -17.77 -1.74 3.13
N ASN A 230 -18.13 -0.46 3.21
CA ASN A 230 -18.52 0.17 4.47
C ASN A 230 -19.88 -0.33 4.97
N GLU A 231 -20.81 -0.68 4.06
CA GLU A 231 -22.08 -1.34 4.38
C GLU A 231 -21.91 -2.72 5.06
N LEU A 232 -20.74 -3.37 4.94
CA LEU A 232 -20.45 -4.60 5.69
C LEU A 232 -20.44 -4.39 7.21
N GLY A 233 -20.28 -3.14 7.67
CA GLY A 233 -20.34 -2.79 9.10
C GLY A 233 -19.25 -3.44 9.96
N ILE A 234 -18.13 -3.88 9.36
CA ILE A 234 -16.97 -4.43 10.09
C ILE A 234 -16.40 -3.34 11.02
N GLY A 235 -16.22 -2.13 10.48
CA GLY A 235 -15.79 -0.96 11.22
C GLY A 235 -14.32 -0.99 11.71
N PRO A 236 -13.88 0.04 12.43
CA PRO A 236 -12.52 0.15 12.95
C PRO A 236 -12.15 -1.05 13.83
N MET A 237 -11.01 -1.68 13.54
CA MET A 237 -10.50 -2.92 14.17
C MET A 237 -11.49 -4.09 14.21
N GLY A 238 -12.59 -4.04 13.44
CA GLY A 238 -13.65 -5.05 13.42
C GLY A 238 -14.60 -5.03 14.60
N LEU A 239 -14.73 -3.90 15.29
CA LEU A 239 -15.62 -3.73 16.44
C LEU A 239 -16.95 -3.05 16.08
N GLY A 240 -17.33 -3.09 14.79
CA GLY A 240 -18.48 -2.39 14.26
C GLY A 240 -18.19 -0.90 14.01
N GLY A 241 -19.07 -0.24 13.26
CA GLY A 241 -18.93 1.17 12.90
C GLY A 241 -19.12 1.39 11.40
N LYS A 242 -19.17 2.66 11.00
CA LYS A 242 -19.39 3.07 9.61
C LYS A 242 -18.15 2.89 8.73
N THR A 243 -16.97 2.98 9.33
CA THR A 243 -15.72 3.10 8.57
C THR A 243 -14.94 1.79 8.60
N THR A 244 -15.27 0.87 7.68
CA THR A 244 -14.48 -0.34 7.41
C THR A 244 -13.26 -0.01 6.54
N SER A 245 -13.45 0.84 5.52
CA SER A 245 -12.41 1.34 4.64
C SER A 245 -12.46 2.85 4.54
N LEU A 246 -11.29 3.49 4.48
CA LEU A 246 -11.12 4.91 4.19
C LEU A 246 -11.25 5.20 2.71
N ASP A 247 -10.82 4.27 1.85
CA ASP A 247 -10.84 4.48 0.42
C ASP A 247 -10.69 3.18 -0.40
N VAL A 248 -11.08 3.25 -1.67
CA VAL A 248 -10.83 2.24 -2.71
C VAL A 248 -10.16 2.92 -3.90
N LYS A 249 -9.10 2.30 -4.42
CA LYS A 249 -8.29 2.79 -5.54
C LYS A 249 -8.24 1.74 -6.64
N ILE A 250 -8.77 2.05 -7.82
CA ILE A 250 -8.72 1.17 -8.98
C ILE A 250 -7.59 1.61 -9.92
N GLU A 251 -6.82 0.63 -10.40
CA GLU A 251 -5.94 0.73 -11.56
C GLU A 251 -6.34 -0.34 -12.58
N MET A 252 -6.56 0.06 -13.83
CA MET A 252 -7.11 -0.81 -14.87
C MET A 252 -6.21 -0.82 -16.12
N ARG A 253 -6.04 -2.00 -16.72
CA ARG A 253 -5.30 -2.19 -17.97
C ARG A 253 -6.05 -3.14 -18.91
N PRO A 254 -5.85 -3.03 -20.23
CA PRO A 254 -6.34 -4.04 -21.16
C PRO A 254 -5.86 -5.45 -20.79
N CYS A 255 -6.67 -6.46 -21.05
CA CYS A 255 -6.34 -7.88 -20.88
C CYS A 255 -6.75 -8.69 -22.11
N HIS A 256 -6.31 -9.94 -22.16
CA HIS A 256 -6.70 -10.87 -23.23
C HIS A 256 -8.21 -11.13 -23.20
N ILE A 257 -8.87 -11.19 -24.37
CA ILE A 257 -10.34 -11.30 -24.49
C ILE A 257 -10.96 -12.49 -23.75
N ALA A 258 -10.19 -13.55 -23.52
CA ALA A 258 -10.65 -14.75 -22.79
C ALA A 258 -10.46 -14.67 -21.26
N SER A 259 -9.86 -13.60 -20.74
CA SER A 259 -9.43 -13.50 -19.35
C SER A 259 -9.87 -12.18 -18.72
N LEU A 260 -10.24 -12.22 -17.44
CA LEU A 260 -10.44 -11.01 -16.63
C LEU A 260 -9.62 -11.12 -15.33
N PRO A 261 -8.29 -10.87 -15.38
CA PRO A 261 -7.45 -10.83 -14.19
C PRO A 261 -7.94 -9.76 -13.20
N LEU A 262 -7.98 -10.11 -11.92
CA LEU A 262 -8.42 -9.23 -10.85
C LEU A 262 -7.58 -9.47 -9.60
N ALA A 263 -7.11 -8.41 -8.97
CA ALA A 263 -6.46 -8.50 -7.67
C ALA A 263 -6.95 -7.42 -6.71
N VAL A 264 -7.03 -7.78 -5.43
CA VAL A 264 -7.31 -6.88 -4.31
C VAL A 264 -6.07 -6.86 -3.42
N ASN A 265 -5.46 -5.69 -3.23
CA ASN A 265 -4.41 -5.48 -2.24
C ASN A 265 -4.95 -4.63 -1.09
N VAL A 266 -4.90 -5.17 0.12
CA VAL A 266 -5.46 -4.52 1.30
C VAL A 266 -4.36 -3.79 2.06
N GLN A 267 -4.53 -2.51 2.35
CA GLN A 267 -3.66 -1.71 3.19
C GLN A 267 -4.34 -1.44 4.53
N CYS A 268 -3.63 -1.68 5.64
CA CYS A 268 -4.13 -1.37 6.98
C CYS A 268 -4.12 0.14 7.26
N HIS A 269 -4.75 0.56 8.37
CA HIS A 269 -4.75 1.95 8.83
C HIS A 269 -3.33 2.55 8.99
N SER A 270 -2.34 1.72 9.35
CA SER A 270 -0.93 2.08 9.37
C SER A 270 -0.38 2.11 7.94
N SER A 271 -0.90 3.03 7.11
CA SER A 271 -0.39 3.30 5.76
C SER A 271 1.01 3.89 5.85
N ARG A 272 1.98 3.22 5.24
CA ARG A 272 3.40 3.58 5.33
C ARG A 272 3.99 3.66 3.94
N ILE A 273 3.65 4.74 3.27
CA ILE A 273 4.10 5.04 1.92
C ILE A 273 4.87 6.36 1.90
N LYS A 274 5.94 6.41 1.11
CA LYS A 274 6.70 7.63 0.81
C LYS A 274 7.21 7.57 -0.62
N GLU A 275 7.41 8.73 -1.21
CA GLU A 275 8.05 8.84 -2.52
C GLU A 275 9.13 9.92 -2.51
N VAL A 276 10.11 9.76 -3.40
CA VAL A 276 11.18 10.71 -3.66
C VAL A 276 11.46 10.76 -5.16
N VAL A 277 11.88 11.93 -5.64
CA VAL A 277 12.25 12.17 -7.04
C VAL A 277 13.65 12.76 -7.06
N LEU A 278 14.53 12.17 -7.89
CA LEU A 278 15.92 12.56 -8.11
C LEU A 278 16.13 13.07 -9.54
#